data_AF-A0A7K7C2Z7-F1
#
_entry.id   AF-A0A7K7C2Z7-F1
#
_cell.length_a   1.000
_cell.length_b   1.000
_cell.length_c   1.000
_cell.angle_alpha   90.00
_cell.angle_beta   90.00
_cell.angle_gamma   90.00
#
_symmetry.space_group_name_H-M   'P 1'
#
loop_
_entity.id
_entity.type
_entity.pdbx_description
1 polymer ?
#
loop_
_entity_poly.entity_id
_entity_poly.type
_entity_poly.pdbx_seq_one_letter_code
_entity_poly.pdbx_strand_id
1 'polypeptide(L)'
;SRLRRISMMLNSCRSQSHLALVDVKGFDPSDVSVIVRDGRVTVSAEHKEEHNTALGKTCNYRKLIKEFSLPPGVDEDEVTYSV
;
A
#
# COMPACT_ATOMS: atom_id res chain seq x y z
N SER A 1 -11.66 35.66 -16.78
CA SER A 1 -12.58 34.50 -16.68
C SER A 1 -12.46 33.86 -15.30
N ARG A 2 -13.54 33.90 -14.50
CA ARG A 2 -13.61 33.42 -13.10
C ARG A 2 -13.18 31.96 -12.90
N LEU A 3 -13.30 31.13 -13.95
CA LEU A 3 -12.99 29.71 -13.93
C LEU A 3 -11.48 29.40 -13.77
N ARG A 4 -10.59 30.25 -14.30
CA ARG A 4 -9.13 30.03 -14.15
C ARG A 4 -8.64 30.19 -12.71
N ARG A 5 -9.36 30.97 -11.88
CA ARG A 5 -8.98 31.26 -10.49
C ARG A 5 -9.37 30.14 -9.53
N ILE A 6 -10.41 29.36 -9.85
CA ILE A 6 -10.86 28.22 -9.04
C ILE A 6 -9.87 27.04 -9.16
N SER A 7 -9.35 26.80 -10.36
CA SER A 7 -8.36 25.74 -10.63
C SER A 7 -7.04 25.93 -9.86
N MET A 8 -6.63 27.16 -9.54
CA MET A 8 -5.39 27.44 -8.82
C MET A 8 -5.47 27.28 -7.30
N MET A 9 -6.67 27.28 -6.69
CA MET A 9 -6.80 27.13 -5.24
C MET A 9 -6.83 25.67 -4.76
N LEU A 10 -6.98 24.71 -5.68
CA LEU A 10 -6.94 23.27 -5.36
C LEU A 10 -5.51 22.71 -5.30
N ASN A 11 -4.50 23.48 -5.74
CA ASN A 11 -3.10 23.02 -5.79
C ASN A 11 -2.26 23.40 -4.57
N SER A 12 -2.80 24.17 -3.61
CA SER A 12 -2.04 24.76 -2.50
C SER A 12 -1.97 23.93 -1.22
N CYS A 13 -2.48 22.70 -1.22
CA CYS A 13 -2.35 21.78 -0.08
C CYS A 13 -1.49 20.55 -0.43
N ARG A 14 -0.28 20.76 -0.96
CA ARG A 14 0.75 19.71 -1.00
C ARG A 14 1.39 19.50 0.39
N SER A 15 0.59 19.45 1.45
CA SER A 15 1.04 18.79 2.67
C SER A 15 1.17 17.33 2.31
N GLN A 16 2.35 16.73 2.48
CA GLN A 16 2.55 15.28 2.32
C GLN A 16 1.55 14.55 3.23
N SER A 17 0.39 14.17 2.69
CA SER A 17 -0.63 13.43 3.41
C SER A 17 -0.33 11.96 3.19
N HIS A 18 0.17 11.27 4.21
CA HIS A 18 0.28 9.83 4.18
C HIS A 18 -1.12 9.23 4.00
N LEU A 19 -1.31 8.44 2.93
CA LEU A 19 -2.58 7.79 2.64
C LEU A 19 -2.89 6.71 3.69
N ALA A 20 -1.90 5.89 4.03
CA ALA A 20 -2.03 4.78 4.95
C ALA A 20 -0.69 4.40 5.57
N LEU A 21 -0.75 3.79 6.76
CA LEU A 21 0.34 3.02 7.36
C LEU A 21 -0.18 1.60 7.53
N VAL A 22 0.59 0.61 7.07
CA VAL A 22 0.21 -0.81 7.13
C VAL A 22 1.24 -1.55 7.96
N ASP A 23 0.79 -2.22 9.02
CA ASP A 23 1.64 -3.10 9.81
C ASP A 23 1.88 -4.41 9.04
N VAL A 24 3.13 -4.59 8.59
CA VAL A 24 3.60 -5.78 7.87
C VAL A 24 4.57 -6.61 8.73
N LYS A 25 4.56 -6.42 10.06
CA LYS A 25 5.43 -7.18 10.96
C LYS A 25 5.20 -8.68 10.81
N GLY A 26 6.31 -9.41 10.64
CA GLY A 26 6.30 -10.86 10.50
C GLY A 26 6.14 -11.35 9.06
N PHE A 27 6.26 -10.46 8.07
CA PHE A 27 6.52 -10.75 6.67
C PHE A 27 7.92 -10.26 6.29
N ASP A 28 8.57 -10.94 5.34
CA ASP A 28 9.79 -10.42 4.74
C ASP A 28 9.44 -9.24 3.81
N PRO A 29 10.27 -8.18 3.74
CA PRO A 29 10.00 -7.05 2.84
C PRO A 29 9.84 -7.46 1.38
N SER A 30 10.49 -8.55 0.96
CA SER A 30 10.37 -9.12 -0.39
C SER A 30 9.00 -9.76 -0.68
N ASP A 31 8.26 -10.16 0.35
CA ASP A 31 6.94 -10.76 0.21
C ASP A 31 5.83 -9.72 0.15
N VAL A 32 6.16 -8.44 0.43
CA VAL A 32 5.22 -7.32 0.39
C VAL A 32 5.15 -6.77 -1.03
N SER A 33 3.93 -6.67 -1.56
CA SER A 33 3.61 -6.08 -2.85
C SER A 33 2.63 -4.94 -2.69
N VAL A 34 2.87 -3.87 -3.44
CA VAL A 34 1.99 -2.71 -3.53
C VAL A 34 1.58 -2.55 -4.99
N ILE A 35 0.27 -2.56 -5.23
CA ILE A 35 -0.32 -2.36 -6.56
C ILE A 35 -1.17 -1.11 -6.51
N VAL A 36 -0.90 -0.17 -7.42
CA VAL A 36 -1.72 1.02 -7.62
C VAL A 36 -2.43 0.85 -8.95
N ARG A 37 -3.77 0.82 -8.92
CA ARG A 37 -4.60 0.61 -10.10
C ARG A 37 -6.05 1.00 -9.84
N ASP A 38 -6.71 1.55 -10.85
CA ASP A 38 -8.15 1.86 -10.84
C ASP A 38 -8.55 2.78 -9.67
N GLY A 39 -7.68 3.75 -9.34
CA GLY A 39 -7.84 4.70 -8.24
C GLY A 39 -7.68 4.07 -6.85
N ARG A 40 -7.03 2.91 -6.74
CA ARG A 40 -6.85 2.16 -5.49
C ARG A 40 -5.41 1.74 -5.27
N VAL A 41 -5.03 1.64 -4.00
CA VAL A 41 -3.77 1.07 -3.53
C VAL A 41 -4.08 -0.23 -2.81
N THR A 42 -3.54 -1.33 -3.32
CA THR A 42 -3.63 -2.66 -2.71
C THR A 42 -2.27 -3.05 -2.17
N VAL A 43 -2.19 -3.25 -0.86
CA VAL A 43 -1.00 -3.80 -0.18
C VAL A 43 -1.29 -5.26 0.13
N SER A 44 -0.43 -6.16 -0.35
CA SER A 44 -0.55 -7.58 -0.03
C SER A 44 0.78 -8.21 0.36
N ALA A 45 0.73 -9.16 1.29
CA ALA A 45 1.88 -9.95 1.71
C ALA A 45 1.46 -11.39 1.95
N GLU A 46 2.27 -12.35 1.50
CA GLU A 46 1.99 -13.77 1.67
C GLU A 46 3.30 -14.50 1.96
N HIS A 47 3.36 -15.17 3.11
CA HIS A 47 4.55 -15.88 3.57
C HIS A 47 4.19 -17.30 3.99
N LYS A 48 5.00 -18.26 3.55
CA LYS A 48 4.89 -19.67 3.91
C LYS A 48 6.25 -20.19 4.33
N GLU A 49 6.35 -20.65 5.57
CA GLU A 49 7.54 -21.30 6.10
C GLU A 49 7.25 -22.76 6.46
N GLU A 50 8.15 -23.65 6.06
CA GLU A 50 8.11 -25.06 6.43
C GLU A 50 9.35 -25.40 7.24
N HIS A 51 9.15 -25.91 8.46
CA HIS A 51 10.23 -26.30 9.36
C HIS A 51 10.19 -27.80 9.61
N ASN A 52 11.30 -28.49 9.35
CA ASN A 52 11.48 -29.87 9.75
C ASN A 52 12.05 -29.90 11.17
N THR A 53 11.31 -30.49 12.10
CA THR A 53 11.74 -30.68 13.50
C THR A 53 11.91 -32.18 13.77
N ALA A 54 12.58 -32.53 14.87
CA ALA A 54 12.68 -33.92 15.32
C ALA A 54 11.31 -34.58 15.60
N LEU A 55 10.26 -33.76 15.80
CA LEU A 55 8.88 -34.20 16.07
C LEU A 55 8.00 -34.25 14.81
N GLY A 56 8.52 -33.83 13.66
CA GLY A 56 7.77 -33.80 12.39
C GLY A 56 7.91 -32.48 11.64
N LYS A 57 7.11 -32.32 10.57
CA LYS A 57 7.07 -31.10 9.74
C LYS A 57 6.03 -30.13 10.29
N THR A 58 6.41 -28.88 10.44
CA THR A 58 5.51 -27.78 10.76
C THR A 58 5.43 -26.83 9.58
N CYS A 59 4.24 -26.31 9.32
CA CYS A 59 3.98 -25.32 8.27
C CYS A 59 3.32 -24.12 8.93
N ASN A 60 3.88 -22.94 8.74
CA ASN A 60 3.24 -21.69 9.14
C ASN A 60 2.99 -20.86 7.88
N TYR A 61 1.77 -20.36 7.79
CA TYR A 61 1.26 -19.62 6.65
C TYR A 61 0.60 -18.34 7.14
N ARG A 62 0.95 -17.21 6.53
CA ARG A 62 0.38 -15.90 6.84
C ARG A 62 0.08 -15.17 5.54
N LYS A 63 -1.04 -14.44 5.54
CA LYS A 63 -1.46 -13.59 4.42
C LYS A 63 -2.08 -12.29 4.93
N LEU A 64 -1.76 -11.20 4.27
CA LEU A 64 -2.31 -9.86 4.47
C LEU A 64 -2.78 -9.31 3.12
N ILE A 65 -3.98 -8.73 3.09
CA ILE A 65 -4.45 -7.89 1.98
C ILE A 65 -5.15 -6.68 2.59
N LYS A 66 -4.76 -5.47 2.15
CA LYS A 66 -5.38 -4.20 2.50
C LYS A 66 -5.57 -3.37 1.23
N GLU A 67 -6.71 -2.70 1.12
CA GLU A 67 -7.04 -1.85 -0.02
C GLU A 67 -7.46 -0.46 0.47
N PHE A 68 -7.00 0.58 -0.22
CA PHE A 68 -7.28 1.98 0.08
C PHE A 68 -7.66 2.71 -1.21
N SER A 69 -8.71 3.53 -1.17
CA SER A 69 -9.04 4.41 -2.29
C SER A 69 -8.11 5.62 -2.31
N LEU A 70 -7.64 6.00 -3.49
CA LEU A 70 -6.93 7.25 -3.69
C LEU A 70 -7.88 8.45 -3.51
N PRO A 71 -7.41 9.55 -2.91
CA PRO A 71 -8.17 10.80 -2.90
C PRO A 71 -8.43 11.31 -4.33
N PRO A 72 -9.52 12.05 -4.55
CA PRO A 72 -9.81 12.62 -5.86
C PRO A 72 -8.68 13.54 -6.35
N GLY A 73 -8.25 13.34 -7.60
CA GLY A 73 -7.23 14.18 -8.25
C GLY A 73 -5.79 13.80 -7.97
N VAL A 74 -5.54 12.72 -7.21
CA VAL A 74 -4.22 12.10 -7.10
C VAL A 74 -4.00 11.20 -8.31
N ASP A 75 -2.88 11.38 -9.00
CA ASP A 75 -2.44 10.51 -10.09
C ASP A 75 -1.83 9.23 -9.50
N GLU A 76 -2.08 8.08 -10.15
CA GLU A 76 -1.51 6.79 -9.74
C GLU A 76 0.02 6.79 -9.80
N ASP A 77 0.60 7.51 -10.77
CA ASP A 77 2.04 7.63 -10.95
C ASP A 77 2.71 8.52 -9.88
N GLU A 78 1.94 9.32 -9.14
CA GLU A 78 2.44 10.14 -8.03
C GLU A 78 2.48 9.36 -6.69
N VAL A 79 1.93 8.14 -6.65
CA VAL A 79 1.92 7.32 -5.45
C VAL A 79 3.30 6.72 -5.20
N THR A 80 3.84 6.96 -4.02
CA THR A 80 5.10 6.38 -3.56
C THR A 80 4.87 5.51 -2.32
N TYR A 81 5.72 4.52 -2.14
CA TYR A 81 5.70 3.63 -0.98
C TYR A 81 7.12 3.30 -0.53
N SER A 82 7.23 2.93 0.75
CA SER A 82 8.45 2.43 1.36
C SER A 82 8.07 1.32 2.32
N VAL A 83 8.81 0.22 2.27
CA VAL A 83 8.66 -0.94 3.17
C VAL A 83 9.84 -0.95 4.13
#